data_AF-A0A1F9NXB7-F1
#
_entry.id   AF-A0A1F9NXB7-F1
#
_cell.length_a   1.000
_cell.length_b   1.000
_cell.length_c   1.000
_cell.angle_alpha   90.00
_cell.angle_beta   90.00
_cell.angle_gamma   90.00
#
_symmetry.space_group_name_H-M   'P 1'
#
loop_
_entity.id
_entity.type
_entity.pdbx_description
1 polymer ?
#
loop_
_entity_poly.entity_id
_entity_poly.type
_entity_poly.pdbx_seq_one_letter_code
_entity_poly.pdbx_strand_id
1 'polypeptide(L)'
;MRGKPIRSLFRVASAAFLVLSLCMPARAASPEDHPAVPAILARAESLFQSMKARDYPAIFAALSAKSRETIVAETSSALAAAETPSAVARDPAPGPQAVRNDFVAGGPIARDYWDAFLRRFDPDAALEHSRWEIGSVGKDRAEILLTHHGADRPATLKMFLEDGGWKAGLVETFWPR
;
A
#
# COMPACT_ATOMS: atom_id res chain seq x y z
N MET A 1 -82.73 43.69 -12.69
CA MET A 1 -81.87 44.15 -13.80
C MET A 1 -80.85 45.15 -13.26
N ARG A 2 -79.58 45.02 -13.69
CA ARG A 2 -78.43 45.95 -13.52
C ARG A 2 -77.90 46.08 -12.08
N GLY A 3 -76.63 45.94 -11.75
CA GLY A 3 -75.38 45.68 -12.48
C GLY A 3 -74.24 45.76 -11.45
N LYS A 4 -73.17 44.96 -11.61
CA LYS A 4 -71.98 45.02 -10.74
C LYS A 4 -71.25 46.36 -10.91
N PRO A 5 -70.45 46.76 -9.91
CA PRO A 5 -69.03 46.79 -10.21
C PRO A 5 -68.16 46.09 -9.17
N ILE A 6 -67.16 45.42 -9.73
CA ILE A 6 -66.02 44.78 -9.12
C ILE A 6 -65.18 45.84 -8.40
N ARG A 7 -64.79 45.56 -7.15
CA ARG A 7 -63.62 46.20 -6.52
C ARG A 7 -62.66 45.11 -6.08
N SER A 8 -61.59 45.02 -6.85
CA SER A 8 -60.33 44.37 -6.53
C SER A 8 -59.75 44.96 -5.24
N LEU A 9 -59.35 44.11 -4.30
CA LEU A 9 -58.29 44.44 -3.35
C LEU A 9 -57.47 43.18 -3.07
N PHE A 10 -56.28 43.18 -3.69
CA PHE A 10 -55.01 42.60 -3.27
C PHE A 10 -54.95 42.30 -1.75
N ARG A 11 -54.30 41.22 -1.29
CA ARG A 11 -52.85 41.02 -1.40
C ARG A 11 -52.45 39.56 -1.22
N VAL A 12 -51.63 39.13 -2.18
CA VAL A 12 -50.63 38.07 -2.18
C VAL A 12 -50.17 37.63 -0.78
N ALA A 13 -50.44 36.38 -0.43
CA ALA A 13 -49.77 35.67 0.66
C ALA A 13 -48.97 34.53 0.05
N SER A 14 -47.79 34.84 -0.48
CA SER A 14 -46.83 33.86 -0.98
C SER A 14 -45.41 34.33 -0.73
N ALA A 15 -44.56 33.36 -0.39
CA ALA A 15 -43.10 33.42 -0.33
C ALA A 15 -42.47 33.98 0.95
N ALA A 16 -42.51 33.19 2.03
CA ALA A 16 -41.52 33.29 3.11
C ALA A 16 -41.14 31.91 3.67
N PHE A 17 -41.02 30.89 2.81
CA PHE A 17 -40.63 29.53 3.24
C PHE A 17 -39.86 28.79 2.13
N LEU A 18 -38.81 29.40 1.57
CA LEU A 18 -37.98 28.71 0.58
C LEU A 18 -36.52 29.20 0.51
N VAL A 19 -35.91 29.57 1.63
CA VAL A 19 -34.47 29.94 1.67
C VAL A 19 -33.80 29.34 2.91
N LEU A 20 -33.93 28.02 3.10
CA LEU A 20 -33.19 27.31 4.16
C LEU A 20 -32.87 25.84 3.81
N SER A 21 -32.50 25.54 2.55
CA SER A 21 -32.23 24.15 2.13
C SER A 21 -30.99 23.91 1.26
N LEU A 22 -30.04 24.85 1.15
CA LEU A 22 -28.87 24.64 0.26
C LEU A 22 -27.49 24.72 0.93
N CYS A 23 -27.41 24.64 2.26
CA CYS A 23 -26.15 24.38 2.96
C CYS A 23 -26.11 22.93 3.45
N MET A 24 -26.23 21.95 2.53
CA MET A 24 -25.65 20.64 2.84
C MET A 24 -24.13 20.80 2.74
N PRO A 25 -23.37 20.61 3.83
CA PRO A 25 -21.93 20.56 3.71
C PRO A 25 -21.60 19.40 2.76
N ALA A 26 -20.96 19.70 1.64
CA ALA A 26 -20.32 18.69 0.83
C ALA A 26 -19.32 17.97 1.76
N ARG A 27 -19.66 16.75 2.18
CA ARG A 27 -18.79 15.92 2.99
C ARG A 27 -17.57 15.65 2.10
N ALA A 28 -16.43 16.29 2.42
CA ALA A 28 -15.18 15.96 1.76
C ALA A 28 -14.96 14.46 1.98
N ALA A 29 -14.87 13.69 0.89
CA ALA A 29 -14.62 12.26 0.98
C ALA A 29 -13.30 12.05 1.70
N SER A 30 -13.32 11.31 2.82
CA SER A 30 -12.10 10.90 3.49
C SER A 30 -11.37 9.90 2.60
N PRO A 31 -10.02 9.82 2.62
CA PRO A 31 -9.31 8.72 1.99
C PRO A 31 -9.83 7.33 2.41
N GLU A 32 -10.29 7.22 3.66
CA GLU A 32 -10.93 6.03 4.24
C GLU A 32 -12.21 5.60 3.50
N ASP A 33 -12.92 6.53 2.86
CA ASP A 33 -14.15 6.24 2.13
C ASP A 33 -13.88 5.71 0.70
N HIS A 34 -12.61 5.63 0.27
CA HIS A 34 -12.27 5.20 -1.09
C HIS A 34 -12.52 3.69 -1.28
N PRO A 35 -13.21 3.27 -2.35
CA PRO A 35 -13.65 1.88 -2.52
C PRO A 35 -12.52 0.84 -2.60
N ALA A 36 -11.30 1.27 -2.92
CA ALA A 36 -10.11 0.41 -2.94
C ALA A 36 -9.52 0.12 -1.56
N VAL A 37 -9.90 0.86 -0.50
CA VAL A 37 -9.29 0.77 0.85
C VAL A 37 -9.30 -0.65 1.41
N PRO A 38 -10.42 -1.41 1.40
CA PRO A 38 -10.41 -2.77 1.91
C PRO A 38 -9.41 -3.68 1.19
N ALA A 39 -9.28 -3.53 -0.13
CA ALA A 39 -8.33 -4.31 -0.92
C ALA A 39 -6.87 -3.91 -0.64
N ILE A 40 -6.61 -2.62 -0.43
CA ILE A 40 -5.28 -2.10 -0.07
C ILE A 40 -4.84 -2.67 1.29
N LEU A 41 -5.68 -2.55 2.31
CA LEU A 41 -5.40 -3.02 3.67
C LEU A 41 -5.20 -4.54 3.70
N ALA A 42 -6.09 -5.30 3.07
CA ALA A 42 -5.98 -6.76 3.04
C ALA A 42 -4.69 -7.24 2.35
N ARG A 43 -4.23 -6.54 1.31
CA ARG A 43 -2.97 -6.89 0.63
C ARG A 43 -1.75 -6.56 1.47
N ALA A 44 -1.75 -5.43 2.17
CA ALA A 44 -0.68 -5.09 3.10
C ALA A 44 -0.64 -6.04 4.31
N GLU A 45 -1.79 -6.39 4.90
CA GLU A 45 -1.87 -7.35 5.99
C GLU A 45 -1.34 -8.73 5.56
N SER A 46 -1.77 -9.21 4.38
CA SER A 46 -1.32 -10.48 3.81
C SER A 46 0.20 -10.55 3.62
N LEU A 47 0.86 -9.43 3.29
CA LEU A 47 2.32 -9.37 3.23
C LEU A 47 2.94 -9.68 4.59
N PHE A 48 2.52 -8.99 5.65
CA PHE A 48 3.08 -9.19 6.99
C PHE A 48 2.73 -10.57 7.55
N GLN A 49 1.54 -11.10 7.26
CA GLN A 49 1.20 -12.48 7.59
C GLN A 49 2.11 -13.49 6.87
N SER A 50 2.44 -13.25 5.60
CA SER A 50 3.40 -14.09 4.85
C SER A 50 4.81 -14.00 5.44
N MET A 51 5.23 -12.81 5.91
CA MET A 51 6.47 -12.62 6.65
C MET A 51 6.48 -13.41 7.96
N LYS A 52 5.40 -13.34 8.76
CA LYS A 52 5.24 -14.10 10.00
C LYS A 52 5.29 -15.62 9.76
N ALA A 53 4.63 -16.08 8.70
CA ALA A 53 4.58 -17.49 8.30
C ALA A 53 5.84 -17.98 7.57
N ARG A 54 6.78 -17.09 7.25
CA ARG A 54 7.97 -17.38 6.42
C ARG A 54 7.63 -17.97 5.05
N ASP A 55 6.52 -17.52 4.46
CA ASP A 55 6.13 -17.87 3.10
C ASP A 55 6.88 -16.98 2.10
N TYR A 56 8.13 -17.32 1.83
CA TYR A 56 9.03 -16.52 0.99
C TYR A 56 8.54 -16.29 -0.44
N PRO A 57 7.96 -17.30 -1.14
CA PRO A 57 7.29 -17.05 -2.42
C PRO A 57 6.16 -16.02 -2.31
N ALA A 58 5.30 -16.12 -1.29
CA ALA A 58 4.20 -15.18 -1.11
C ALA A 58 4.69 -13.77 -0.76
N ILE A 59 5.72 -13.63 0.09
CA ILE A 59 6.37 -12.35 0.36
C ILE A 59 6.83 -11.73 -0.95
N PHE A 60 7.63 -12.46 -1.74
CA PHE A 60 8.17 -11.94 -2.99
C PHE A 60 7.06 -11.57 -3.98
N ALA A 61 6.01 -12.40 -4.11
CA ALA A 61 4.88 -12.13 -5.00
C ALA A 61 4.04 -10.91 -4.59
N ALA A 62 4.03 -10.54 -3.32
CA ALA A 62 3.30 -9.40 -2.79
C ALA A 62 4.02 -8.05 -3.02
N LEU A 63 5.29 -8.07 -3.41
CA LEU A 63 6.08 -6.86 -3.63
C LEU A 63 5.84 -6.21 -4.99
N SER A 64 6.06 -4.89 -5.05
CA SER A 64 6.07 -4.12 -6.30
C SER A 64 7.12 -4.68 -7.27
N ALA A 65 6.91 -4.50 -8.56
CA ALA A 65 7.89 -4.87 -9.60
C ALA A 65 9.26 -4.26 -9.31
N LYS A 66 9.29 -2.97 -8.95
CA LYS A 66 10.53 -2.27 -8.59
C LYS A 66 11.21 -2.85 -7.37
N SER A 67 10.47 -3.16 -6.30
CA SER A 67 11.05 -3.82 -5.12
C SER A 67 11.66 -5.17 -5.48
N ARG A 68 10.93 -6.01 -6.25
CA ARG A 68 11.43 -7.32 -6.70
C ARG A 68 12.70 -7.20 -7.55
N GLU A 69 12.72 -6.28 -8.51
CA GLU A 69 13.87 -6.02 -9.37
C GLU A 69 15.11 -5.62 -8.59
N THR A 70 14.92 -4.72 -7.62
CA THR A 70 16.02 -4.18 -6.85
C THR A 70 16.61 -5.23 -5.90
N ILE A 71 15.76 -6.00 -5.21
CA ILE A 71 16.20 -7.12 -4.36
C ILE A 71 16.99 -8.15 -5.16
N VAL A 72 16.51 -8.53 -6.35
CA VAL A 72 17.20 -9.48 -7.22
C VAL A 72 18.56 -8.93 -7.67
N ALA A 73 18.62 -7.66 -8.08
CA ALA A 73 19.86 -7.03 -8.55
C ALA A 73 20.91 -6.94 -7.44
N GLU A 74 20.53 -6.48 -6.25
CA GLU A 74 21.45 -6.38 -5.11
C GLU A 74 21.90 -7.76 -4.63
N THR A 75 21.01 -8.74 -4.58
CA THR A 75 21.35 -10.10 -4.17
C THR A 75 22.34 -10.73 -5.16
N SER A 76 22.09 -10.59 -6.47
CA SER A 76 23.01 -11.10 -7.50
C SER A 76 24.38 -10.41 -7.42
N SER A 77 24.41 -9.09 -7.21
CA SER A 77 25.64 -8.32 -7.02
C SER A 77 26.42 -8.76 -5.78
N ALA A 78 25.74 -8.96 -4.65
CA ALA A 78 26.35 -9.43 -3.41
C ALA A 78 26.94 -10.83 -3.54
N LEU A 79 26.26 -11.74 -4.25
CA LEU A 79 26.77 -13.09 -4.52
C LEU A 79 28.01 -13.06 -5.42
N ALA A 80 28.02 -12.24 -6.47
CA ALA A 80 29.19 -12.07 -7.33
C ALA A 80 30.38 -11.46 -6.57
N ALA A 81 30.14 -10.50 -5.68
CA ALA A 81 31.19 -9.91 -4.85
C ALA A 81 31.77 -10.87 -3.80
N ALA A 82 31.00 -11.87 -3.37
CA ALA A 82 31.46 -12.92 -2.46
C ALA A 82 32.33 -13.98 -3.14
N GLU A 83 32.40 -14.00 -4.47
CA GLU A 83 33.32 -14.87 -5.20
C GLU A 83 34.77 -14.41 -5.00
N THR A 84 35.47 -15.02 -4.05
CA THR A 84 36.92 -14.87 -3.97
C THR A 84 37.59 -15.52 -5.18
N PRO A 85 38.59 -14.87 -5.81
CA PRO A 85 39.41 -15.47 -6.85
C PRO A 85 40.37 -16.51 -6.22
N SER A 86 39.83 -17.67 -5.83
CA SER A 86 40.62 -18.83 -5.42
C SER A 86 40.52 -19.89 -6.50
N ALA A 87 41.68 -20.46 -6.84
CA ALA A 87 41.98 -21.29 -8.03
C ALA A 87 41.24 -22.64 -8.15
N VAL A 88 40.09 -22.80 -7.51
CA VAL A 88 39.23 -23.98 -7.68
C VAL A 88 38.08 -23.56 -8.59
N ALA A 89 37.90 -24.27 -9.70
CA ALA A 89 36.78 -24.11 -10.59
C ALA A 89 35.47 -24.32 -9.81
N ARG A 90 34.90 -23.22 -9.32
CA ARG A 90 33.52 -23.17 -8.83
C ARG A 90 32.64 -22.71 -9.97
N ASP A 91 31.40 -23.17 -9.94
CA ASP A 91 30.37 -22.63 -10.82
C ASP A 91 30.28 -21.11 -10.61
N PRO A 92 30.14 -20.32 -11.69
CA PRO A 92 30.02 -18.87 -11.58
C PRO A 92 28.76 -18.49 -10.80
N ALA A 93 28.81 -17.34 -10.13
CA ALA A 93 27.71 -16.80 -9.36
C ALA A 93 26.43 -16.74 -10.20
N PRO A 94 25.27 -17.05 -9.61
CA PRO A 94 24.02 -17.03 -10.33
C PRO A 94 23.69 -15.62 -10.82
N GLY A 95 23.43 -15.50 -12.12
CA GLY A 95 22.98 -14.25 -12.72
C GLY A 95 21.58 -13.83 -12.22
N PRO A 96 21.15 -12.59 -12.50
CA PRO A 96 19.90 -12.02 -11.97
C PRO A 96 18.65 -12.87 -12.27
N GLN A 97 18.58 -13.51 -13.44
CA GLN A 97 17.44 -14.37 -13.77
C GLN A 97 17.38 -15.64 -12.92
N ALA A 98 18.53 -16.25 -12.61
CA ALA A 98 18.60 -17.42 -11.75
C ALA A 98 18.19 -17.05 -10.31
N VAL A 99 18.69 -15.92 -9.81
CA VAL A 99 18.28 -15.35 -8.52
C VAL A 99 16.77 -15.08 -8.50
N ARG A 100 16.21 -14.44 -9.52
CA ARG A 100 14.76 -14.21 -9.62
C ARG A 100 13.96 -15.51 -9.54
N ASN A 101 14.37 -16.53 -10.29
CA ASN A 101 13.69 -17.83 -10.28
C ASN A 101 13.77 -18.48 -8.90
N ASP A 102 14.90 -18.36 -8.20
CA ASP A 102 15.05 -18.81 -6.82
C ASP A 102 14.07 -18.09 -5.87
N PHE A 103 13.95 -16.77 -5.96
CA PHE A 103 12.96 -15.99 -5.19
C PHE A 103 11.51 -16.41 -5.47
N VAL A 104 11.17 -16.68 -6.73
CA VAL A 104 9.84 -17.18 -7.10
C VAL A 104 9.58 -18.57 -6.52
N ALA A 105 10.59 -19.44 -6.51
CA ALA A 105 10.48 -20.80 -5.99
C ALA A 105 10.60 -20.89 -4.46
N GLY A 106 11.06 -19.84 -3.77
CA GLY A 106 11.43 -19.90 -2.36
C GLY A 106 12.66 -20.79 -2.13
N GLY A 107 13.62 -20.72 -3.05
CA GLY A 107 14.86 -21.47 -3.02
C GLY A 107 15.85 -20.99 -1.95
N PRO A 108 17.05 -21.59 -1.90
CA PRO A 108 18.04 -21.28 -0.86
C PRO A 108 18.45 -19.81 -0.79
N ILE A 109 18.62 -19.14 -1.94
CA ILE A 109 19.04 -17.73 -1.98
C ILE A 109 17.96 -16.85 -1.34
N ALA A 110 16.70 -17.09 -1.71
CA ALA A 110 15.55 -16.38 -1.17
C ALA A 110 15.39 -16.62 0.33
N ARG A 111 15.57 -17.86 0.78
CA ARG A 111 15.51 -18.23 2.21
C ARG A 111 16.55 -17.46 3.02
N ASP A 112 17.80 -17.48 2.58
CA ASP A 112 18.89 -16.79 3.27
C ASP A 112 18.64 -15.27 3.32
N TYR A 113 18.17 -14.68 2.22
CA TYR A 113 17.80 -13.28 2.15
C TYR A 113 16.68 -12.93 3.14
N TRP A 114 15.55 -13.64 3.08
CA TRP A 114 14.40 -13.34 3.92
C TRP A 114 14.66 -13.64 5.38
N ASP A 115 15.41 -14.70 5.71
CA ASP A 115 15.84 -14.98 7.06
C ASP A 115 16.71 -13.84 7.61
N ALA A 116 17.63 -13.30 6.80
CA ALA A 116 18.44 -12.16 7.19
C ALA A 116 17.61 -10.88 7.40
N PHE A 117 16.62 -10.64 6.54
CA PHE A 117 15.70 -9.52 6.68
C PHE A 117 14.84 -9.65 7.96
N LEU A 118 14.20 -10.80 8.17
CA LEU A 118 13.29 -11.06 9.29
C LEU A 118 14.00 -11.20 10.65
N ARG A 119 15.34 -11.33 10.68
CA ARG A 119 16.11 -11.16 11.93
C ARG A 119 16.11 -9.72 12.44
N ARG A 120 15.85 -8.75 11.58
CA ARG A 120 15.87 -7.32 11.89
C ARG A 120 14.49 -6.68 11.83
N PHE A 121 13.57 -7.29 11.10
CA PHE A 121 12.20 -6.83 10.92
C PHE A 121 11.23 -7.80 11.59
N ASP A 122 10.52 -7.32 12.61
CA ASP A 122 9.50 -8.10 13.30
C ASP A 122 8.11 -7.83 12.68
N PRO A 123 7.49 -8.81 11.99
CA PRO A 123 6.15 -8.63 11.42
C PRO A 123 5.06 -8.46 12.48
N ASP A 124 5.26 -8.96 13.70
CA ASP A 124 4.28 -8.79 14.79
C ASP A 124 4.21 -7.33 15.26
N ALA A 125 5.31 -6.59 15.16
CA ALA A 125 5.30 -5.15 15.42
C ALA A 125 4.32 -4.40 14.51
N ALA A 126 4.18 -4.82 13.25
CA ALA A 126 3.22 -4.25 12.29
C ALA A 126 1.80 -4.80 12.51
N LEU A 127 1.64 -6.10 12.73
CA LEU A 127 0.33 -6.77 12.83
C LEU A 127 -0.38 -6.50 14.16
N GLU A 128 0.35 -6.53 15.28
CA GLU A 128 -0.22 -6.60 16.62
C GLU A 128 0.06 -5.33 17.45
N HIS A 129 1.12 -4.60 17.12
CA HIS A 129 1.59 -3.47 17.91
C HIS A 129 1.56 -2.12 17.17
N SER A 130 0.88 -2.05 16.03
CA SER A 130 0.74 -0.82 15.25
C SER A 130 -0.72 -0.48 14.97
N ARG A 131 -1.01 0.81 14.99
CA ARG A 131 -2.24 1.35 14.40
C ARG A 131 -2.03 1.59 12.92
N TRP A 132 -3.03 1.23 12.12
CA TRP A 132 -3.04 1.39 10.68
C TRP A 132 -4.02 2.49 10.30
N GLU A 133 -3.57 3.45 9.51
CA GLU A 133 -4.39 4.55 9.01
C GLU A 133 -4.16 4.70 7.50
N ILE A 134 -5.22 4.97 6.73
CA ILE A 134 -5.06 5.27 5.32
C ILE A 134 -4.51 6.69 5.17
N GLY A 135 -3.39 6.79 4.44
CA GLY A 135 -2.81 8.05 4.02
C GLY A 135 -3.49 8.56 2.74
N SER A 136 -2.69 8.75 1.68
CA SER A 136 -3.22 9.10 0.38
C SER A 136 -3.71 7.87 -0.40
N VAL A 137 -4.80 8.01 -1.16
CA VAL A 137 -5.28 7.00 -2.12
C VAL A 137 -5.44 7.66 -3.48
N GLY A 138 -4.65 7.21 -4.45
CA GLY A 138 -4.70 7.62 -5.84
C GLY A 138 -5.16 6.49 -6.75
N LYS A 139 -5.13 6.75 -8.06
CA LYS A 139 -5.54 5.78 -9.09
C LYS A 139 -4.72 4.49 -9.06
N ASP A 140 -3.41 4.62 -8.86
CA ASP A 140 -2.42 3.55 -9.00
C ASP A 140 -1.47 3.42 -7.81
N ARG A 141 -1.67 4.24 -6.79
CA ARG A 141 -0.82 4.32 -5.61
C ARG A 141 -1.64 4.59 -4.36
N ALA A 142 -1.20 4.08 -3.24
CA ALA A 142 -1.76 4.41 -1.94
C ALA A 142 -0.68 4.38 -0.86
N GLU A 143 -0.98 4.98 0.28
CA GLU A 143 -0.12 4.99 1.45
C GLU A 143 -0.88 4.45 2.65
N ILE A 144 -0.22 3.58 3.41
CA ILE A 144 -0.69 3.12 4.72
C ILE A 144 0.30 3.67 5.75
N LEU A 145 -0.23 4.36 6.76
CA LEU A 145 0.54 4.86 7.88
C LEU A 145 0.49 3.83 9.01
N LEU A 146 1.63 3.24 9.33
CA LEU A 146 1.80 2.31 10.44
C LEU A 146 2.45 3.05 11.61
N THR A 147 1.67 3.29 12.67
CA THR A 147 2.17 3.91 13.90
C THR A 147 2.34 2.84 14.97
N HIS A 148 3.61 2.48 15.25
CA HIS A 148 3.92 1.58 16.36
C HIS A 148 3.55 2.22 17.70
N HIS A 149 3.13 1.41 18.67
CA HIS A 149 2.78 1.90 20.00
C HIS A 149 3.95 2.66 20.65
N GLY A 150 3.72 3.90 21.06
CA GLY A 150 4.73 4.75 21.67
C GLY A 150 5.66 5.48 20.67
N ALA A 151 5.45 5.32 19.36
CA ALA A 151 6.17 6.10 18.35
C ALA A 151 5.45 7.42 18.03
N ASP A 152 6.22 8.50 17.91
CA ASP A 152 5.69 9.84 17.58
C ASP A 152 5.39 10.00 16.08
N ARG A 153 6.01 9.18 15.22
CA ARG A 153 5.90 9.30 13.76
C ARG A 153 5.58 7.95 13.13
N PRO A 154 4.61 7.88 12.19
CA PRO A 154 4.32 6.66 11.47
C PRO A 154 5.42 6.30 10.47
N ALA A 155 5.57 5.01 10.21
CA ALA A 155 6.19 4.52 8.97
C ALA A 155 5.15 4.53 7.84
N THR A 156 5.55 4.89 6.62
CA THR A 156 4.63 5.02 5.48
C THR A 156 4.83 3.87 4.49
N LEU A 157 4.02 2.82 4.58
CA LEU A 157 4.01 1.74 3.60
C LEU A 157 3.38 2.23 2.30
N LYS A 158 4.16 2.22 1.22
CA LYS A 158 3.69 2.55 -0.13
C LYS A 158 3.11 1.33 -0.82
N MET A 159 1.93 1.50 -1.39
CA MET A 159 1.17 0.49 -2.12
C MET A 159 1.02 0.92 -3.58
N PHE A 160 1.14 -0.01 -4.52
CA PHE A 160 1.09 0.21 -5.96
C PHE A 160 0.10 -0.74 -6.61
N LEU A 161 -0.74 -0.25 -7.51
CA LEU A 161 -1.65 -1.10 -8.28
C LEU A 161 -0.93 -1.59 -9.55
N GLU A 162 -0.56 -2.87 -9.57
CA GLU A 162 0.18 -3.51 -10.65
C GLU A 162 -0.56 -4.79 -11.07
N ASP A 163 -0.73 -5.01 -12.39
CA ASP A 163 -1.40 -6.19 -12.94
C ASP A 163 -2.78 -6.49 -12.31
N GLY A 164 -3.51 -5.45 -11.91
CA GLY A 164 -4.83 -5.56 -11.27
C GLY A 164 -4.81 -5.90 -9.78
N GLY A 165 -3.64 -5.96 -9.13
CA GLY A 165 -3.50 -6.22 -7.70
C GLY A 165 -2.63 -5.18 -6.98
N TRP A 166 -2.96 -4.88 -5.72
CA TRP A 166 -2.11 -4.02 -4.89
C TRP A 166 -0.85 -4.76 -4.44
N LYS A 167 0.29 -4.10 -4.61
CA LYS A 167 1.64 -4.56 -4.29
C LYS A 167 2.32 -3.61 -3.32
N ALA A 168 3.10 -4.15 -2.40
CA ALA A 168 3.84 -3.36 -1.41
C ALA A 168 5.23 -2.97 -1.93
N GLY A 169 5.58 -1.69 -1.83
CA GLY A 169 6.93 -1.23 -2.12
C GLY A 169 7.79 -1.19 -0.87
N LEU A 170 8.61 -2.23 -0.64
CA LEU A 170 9.56 -2.24 0.47
C LEU A 170 10.74 -1.29 0.22
N VAL A 171 11.34 -1.34 -0.96
CA VAL A 171 12.44 -0.46 -1.36
C VAL A 171 11.98 1.00 -1.40
N GLU A 172 10.78 1.24 -1.92
CA GLU A 172 10.20 2.57 -2.03
C GLU A 172 9.82 3.17 -0.67
N THR A 173 9.68 2.33 0.35
CA THR A 173 9.30 2.72 1.72
C THR A 173 10.50 2.85 2.64
N PHE A 174 11.42 1.89 2.65
CA PHE A 174 12.40 1.72 3.74
C PHE A 174 13.85 1.94 3.34
N TRP A 175 14.18 2.12 2.05
CA TRP A 175 15.57 2.36 1.66
C TRP A 175 15.91 3.85 1.63
N PRO A 176 17.05 4.25 2.22
CA PRO A 176 17.56 5.60 2.08
C PRO A 176 17.91 5.86 0.61
N ARG A 177 17.54 7.06 0.14
CA ARG A 177 17.90 7.55 -1.21
C ARG A 177 19.34 8.03 -1.26
#